data_AF-A0A922M300-F1
#
_entry.id   AF-A0A922M300-F1
#
_cell.length_a   1.000
_cell.length_b   1.000
_cell.length_c   1.000
_cell.angle_alpha   90.00
_cell.angle_beta   90.00
_cell.angle_gamma   90.00
#
_symmetry.space_group_name_H-M   'P 1'
#
loop_
_entity.id
_entity.type
_entity.pdbx_description
1 polymer ?
#
loop_
_entity_poly.entity_id
_entity_poly.type
_entity_poly.pdbx_seq_one_letter_code
_entity_poly.pdbx_strand_id
1 'polypeptide(L)'
;MLSLMLELRGGGAGGGAGGEAYGALLPCVVAPALWERPANVRPLVRLLCAFVAHRTQLVLDSGRLNAILGVFQKLIASKTNDHEGFYLMQTMLYKFGNMFGMYVERVLVPDLQRVGGALERRAAAAGCVRLLAHCPRMLSGDLAPLWPRLLQALISLFELPTDESTLPDDHFIEVDDTPGYQAQYAQLVCAKGAAGDPLAGIEDPVAFLATSLGSLASRAPGVLPQRLAALDEPHRQALQHYLNTYSVQIC
;
A
#
# COMPACT_ATOMS: atom_id res chain seq x y z
N MET A 1 1.17 -26.57 5.18
CA MET A 1 0.80 -27.73 4.34
C MET A 1 -0.34 -27.41 3.39
N LEU A 2 -1.43 -26.77 3.85
CA LEU A 2 -2.56 -26.36 3.00
C LEU A 2 -2.22 -25.30 1.94
N SER A 3 -1.40 -24.29 2.30
CA SER A 3 -0.90 -23.30 1.33
C SER A 3 -0.07 -23.93 0.21
N LEU A 4 0.84 -24.84 0.56
CA LEU A 4 1.68 -25.58 -0.37
C LEU A 4 0.84 -26.47 -1.31
N MET A 5 -0.24 -27.09 -0.82
CA MET A 5 -1.14 -27.88 -1.67
C MET A 5 -1.96 -27.03 -2.64
N LEU A 6 -2.31 -25.80 -2.27
CA LEU A 6 -2.94 -24.84 -3.19
C LEU A 6 -1.95 -24.35 -4.26
N GLU A 7 -0.70 -24.07 -3.89
CA GLU A 7 0.38 -23.68 -4.81
C GLU A 7 0.70 -24.80 -5.81
N LEU A 8 0.89 -26.04 -5.33
CA LEU A 8 1.21 -27.19 -6.19
C LEU A 8 0.07 -27.56 -7.16
N ARG A 9 -1.18 -27.20 -6.85
CA ARG A 9 -2.36 -27.51 -7.68
C ARG A 9 -2.90 -26.32 -8.47
N GLY A 10 -2.31 -25.13 -8.31
CA GLY A 10 -2.58 -23.96 -9.15
C GLY A 10 -1.89 -24.02 -10.52
N GLY A 11 -0.79 -24.79 -10.65
CA GLY A 11 -0.06 -24.97 -11.91
C GLY A 11 -0.55 -26.12 -12.79
N GLY A 12 -1.44 -27.00 -12.28
CA GLY A 12 -1.95 -28.15 -13.02
C GLY A 12 -3.37 -27.92 -13.52
N ALA A 13 -3.54 -27.88 -14.84
CA ALA A 13 -4.84 -28.03 -15.50
C ALA A 13 -5.44 -29.40 -15.12
N GLY A 14 -6.22 -29.43 -14.04
CA GLY A 14 -6.84 -30.64 -13.51
C GLY A 14 -8.03 -30.28 -12.65
N GLY A 15 -9.16 -29.99 -13.31
CA GLY A 15 -10.46 -29.84 -12.66
C GLY A 15 -10.79 -31.11 -11.87
N GLY A 16 -10.95 -30.96 -10.56
CA GLY A 16 -11.34 -32.05 -9.68
C GLY A 16 -11.86 -31.48 -8.36
N ALA A 17 -12.92 -32.08 -7.84
CA ALA A 17 -13.74 -31.69 -6.68
C ALA A 17 -12.99 -31.14 -5.44
N GLY A 18 -11.69 -31.41 -5.29
CA GLY A 18 -10.85 -30.78 -4.26
C GLY A 18 -10.73 -29.25 -4.41
N GLY A 19 -10.72 -28.71 -5.64
CA GLY A 19 -10.64 -27.26 -5.88
C GLY A 19 -11.83 -26.48 -5.33
N GLU A 20 -13.03 -27.06 -5.39
CA GLU A 20 -14.27 -26.48 -4.83
C GLU A 20 -14.32 -26.63 -3.31
N ALA A 21 -13.87 -27.77 -2.77
CA ALA A 21 -13.78 -27.99 -1.33
C ALA A 21 -12.87 -26.97 -0.61
N TYR A 22 -11.73 -26.61 -1.23
CA TYR A 22 -10.88 -25.52 -0.70
C TYR A 22 -11.51 -24.14 -0.89
N GLY A 23 -12.30 -23.93 -1.94
CA GLY A 23 -13.06 -22.70 -2.14
C GLY A 23 -14.03 -22.41 -0.99
N ALA A 24 -14.66 -23.45 -0.42
CA ALA A 24 -15.55 -23.35 0.73
C ALA A 24 -14.86 -22.89 2.03
N LEU A 25 -13.52 -22.94 2.10
CA LEU A 25 -12.78 -22.47 3.27
C LEU A 25 -12.59 -20.95 3.30
N LEU A 26 -12.69 -20.27 2.15
CA LEU A 26 -12.41 -18.83 2.06
C LEU A 26 -13.25 -17.99 3.03
N PRO A 27 -14.58 -18.20 3.20
CA PRO A 27 -15.38 -17.52 4.21
C PRO A 27 -14.86 -17.69 5.64
N CYS A 28 -14.35 -18.87 5.97
CA CYS A 28 -13.81 -19.16 7.29
C CYS A 28 -12.46 -18.48 7.50
N VAL A 29 -11.58 -18.49 6.49
CA VAL A 29 -10.23 -17.90 6.57
C VAL A 29 -10.27 -16.40 6.85
N VAL A 30 -11.27 -15.68 6.33
CA VAL A 30 -11.44 -14.23 6.57
C VAL A 30 -12.26 -13.92 7.83
N ALA A 31 -12.71 -14.93 8.59
CA ALA A 31 -13.51 -14.70 9.79
C ALA A 31 -12.66 -14.09 10.91
N PRO A 32 -13.08 -12.98 11.55
CA PRO A 32 -12.28 -12.25 12.54
C PRO A 32 -11.73 -13.14 13.68
N ALA A 33 -12.53 -14.11 14.15
CA ALA A 33 -12.17 -15.02 15.22
C ALA A 33 -10.88 -15.82 14.99
N LEU A 34 -10.51 -16.09 13.72
CA LEU A 34 -9.26 -16.80 13.41
C LEU A 34 -8.01 -15.92 13.56
N TRP A 35 -8.18 -14.60 13.52
CA TRP A 35 -7.12 -13.60 13.54
C TRP A 35 -6.84 -13.05 14.95
N GLU A 36 -7.48 -13.58 15.98
CA GLU A 36 -7.22 -13.18 17.37
C GLU A 36 -5.96 -13.83 17.96
N ARG A 37 -5.50 -14.96 17.41
CA ARG A 37 -4.33 -15.68 17.93
C ARG A 37 -3.09 -15.32 17.11
N PRO A 38 -2.03 -14.74 17.71
CA PRO A 38 -0.80 -14.36 16.98
C PRO A 38 -0.19 -15.53 16.19
N ALA A 39 -0.19 -16.74 16.78
CA ALA A 39 0.33 -17.96 16.15
C ALA A 39 -0.37 -18.33 14.82
N ASN A 40 -1.60 -17.85 14.61
CA ASN A 40 -2.34 -18.11 13.38
C ASN A 40 -2.00 -17.12 12.25
N VAL A 41 -1.47 -15.94 12.57
CA VAL A 41 -1.34 -14.81 11.62
C VAL A 41 -0.55 -15.22 10.39
N ARG A 42 0.72 -15.60 10.54
CA ARG A 42 1.59 -15.96 9.41
C ARG A 42 1.04 -17.12 8.56
N PRO A 43 0.59 -18.26 9.14
CA PRO A 43 -0.03 -19.33 8.35
C PRO A 43 -1.28 -18.89 7.57
N LEU A 44 -2.15 -18.08 8.18
CA LEU A 44 -3.37 -17.59 7.53
C LEU A 44 -3.06 -16.59 6.42
N VAL A 45 -2.11 -15.69 6.61
CA VAL A 45 -1.66 -14.74 5.57
C VAL A 45 -1.14 -15.52 4.37
N ARG A 46 -0.27 -16.51 4.58
CA ARG A 46 0.23 -17.35 3.49
C ARG A 46 -0.88 -18.08 2.75
N LEU A 47 -1.88 -18.59 3.48
CA LEU A 47 -3.04 -19.24 2.88
C LEU A 47 -3.88 -18.25 2.06
N LEU A 48 -4.11 -17.05 2.58
CA LEU A 48 -4.88 -16.00 1.92
C LEU A 48 -4.17 -15.50 0.66
N CYS A 49 -2.85 -15.29 0.71
CA CYS A 49 -2.02 -15.01 -0.45
C CYS A 49 -2.11 -16.12 -1.50
N ALA A 50 -2.12 -17.40 -1.08
CA ALA A 50 -2.28 -18.52 -2.01
C ALA A 50 -3.65 -18.49 -2.71
N PHE A 51 -4.74 -18.14 -2.01
CA PHE A 51 -6.06 -17.92 -2.61
C PHE A 51 -6.05 -16.76 -3.61
N VAL A 52 -5.49 -15.61 -3.24
CA VAL A 52 -5.37 -14.44 -4.13
C VAL A 52 -4.56 -14.78 -5.39
N ALA A 53 -3.47 -15.53 -5.24
CA ALA A 53 -2.55 -15.85 -6.31
C ALA A 53 -3.03 -16.93 -7.29
N HIS A 54 -3.77 -17.93 -6.81
CA HIS A 54 -4.14 -19.13 -7.59
C HIS A 54 -5.66 -19.31 -7.78
N ARG A 55 -6.48 -18.51 -7.10
CA ARG A 55 -7.96 -18.57 -7.13
C ARG A 55 -8.56 -17.16 -7.22
N THR A 56 -7.93 -16.31 -8.01
CA THR A 56 -8.29 -14.89 -8.22
C THR A 56 -9.78 -14.70 -8.56
N GLN A 57 -10.32 -15.49 -9.51
CA GLN A 57 -11.73 -15.40 -9.91
C GLN A 57 -12.69 -15.73 -8.75
N LEU A 58 -12.41 -16.79 -7.98
CA LEU A 58 -13.20 -17.16 -6.81
C LEU A 58 -13.21 -16.03 -5.76
N VAL A 59 -12.08 -15.39 -5.51
CA VAL A 59 -12.00 -14.27 -4.55
C VAL A 59 -12.85 -13.09 -5.01
N LEU A 60 -12.83 -12.76 -6.30
CA LEU A 60 -13.63 -11.66 -6.87
C LEU A 60 -15.13 -11.98 -6.83
N ASP A 61 -15.53 -13.18 -7.26
CA ASP A 61 -16.94 -13.58 -7.35
C ASP A 61 -17.57 -13.84 -5.98
N SER A 62 -16.76 -14.25 -5.00
CA SER A 62 -17.24 -14.52 -3.63
C SER A 62 -17.64 -13.27 -2.84
N GLY A 63 -17.31 -12.06 -3.33
CA GLY A 63 -17.55 -10.80 -2.62
C GLY A 63 -16.72 -10.63 -1.34
N ARG A 64 -15.71 -11.48 -1.10
CA ARG A 64 -14.89 -11.47 0.12
C ARG A 64 -13.76 -10.46 0.11
N LEU A 65 -13.62 -9.67 -0.95
CA LEU A 65 -12.54 -8.72 -1.10
C LEU A 65 -12.48 -7.70 0.06
N ASN A 66 -13.63 -7.15 0.45
CA ASN A 66 -13.71 -6.22 1.58
C ASN A 66 -13.30 -6.87 2.91
N ALA A 67 -13.58 -8.16 3.09
CA ALA A 67 -13.14 -8.89 4.28
C ALA A 67 -11.61 -9.08 4.29
N ILE A 68 -11.01 -9.35 3.13
CA ILE A 68 -9.54 -9.42 2.98
C ILE A 68 -8.90 -8.07 3.27
N LEU A 69 -9.52 -6.97 2.83
CA LEU A 69 -9.06 -5.62 3.16
C LEU A 69 -9.20 -5.31 4.66
N GLY A 70 -10.26 -5.78 5.31
CA GLY A 70 -10.39 -5.70 6.76
C GLY A 70 -9.29 -6.46 7.51
N VAL A 71 -8.93 -7.66 7.02
CA VAL A 71 -7.77 -8.42 7.53
C VAL A 71 -6.49 -7.62 7.32
N PHE A 72 -6.25 -7.07 6.13
CA PHE A 72 -5.11 -6.21 5.86
C PHE A 72 -5.02 -5.04 6.85
N GLN A 73 -6.13 -4.32 7.06
CA GLN A 73 -6.22 -3.20 8.01
C GLN A 73 -5.88 -3.64 9.44
N LYS A 74 -6.37 -4.80 9.89
CA LYS A 74 -6.00 -5.40 11.19
C LYS A 74 -4.50 -5.71 11.27
N LEU A 75 -3.88 -6.19 10.19
CA LEU A 75 -2.45 -6.51 10.17
C LEU A 75 -1.56 -5.27 10.23
N ILE A 76 -1.89 -4.22 9.47
CA ILE A 76 -1.07 -2.98 9.45
C ILE A 76 -1.27 -2.11 10.69
N ALA A 77 -2.36 -2.29 11.44
CA ALA A 77 -2.53 -1.65 12.74
C ALA A 77 -1.49 -2.17 13.77
N SER A 78 -0.96 -3.39 13.57
CA SER A 78 -0.01 -4.03 14.47
C SER A 78 1.41 -3.97 13.91
N LYS A 79 2.33 -3.27 14.59
CA LYS A 79 3.76 -3.17 14.20
C LYS A 79 4.46 -4.53 14.07
N THR A 80 4.00 -5.56 14.77
CA THR A 80 4.62 -6.90 14.68
C THR A 80 4.14 -7.67 13.46
N ASN A 81 2.97 -7.33 12.91
CA ASN A 81 2.33 -8.04 11.80
C ASN A 81 2.23 -7.21 10.51
N ASP A 82 2.68 -5.96 10.52
CA ASP A 82 2.64 -5.03 9.38
C ASP A 82 3.27 -5.60 8.11
N HIS A 83 4.41 -6.29 8.24
CA HIS A 83 5.12 -6.95 7.15
C HIS A 83 4.26 -8.02 6.46
N GLU A 84 3.45 -8.75 7.22
CA GLU A 84 2.48 -9.71 6.68
C GLU A 84 1.33 -8.99 5.97
N GLY A 85 0.88 -7.85 6.52
CA GLY A 85 -0.10 -6.97 5.87
C GLY A 85 0.40 -6.46 4.52
N PHE A 86 1.61 -5.92 4.45
CA PHE A 86 2.21 -5.45 3.20
C PHE A 86 2.43 -6.59 2.19
N TYR A 87 2.82 -7.78 2.65
CA TYR A 87 2.95 -8.95 1.79
C TYR A 87 1.60 -9.36 1.15
N LEU A 88 0.52 -9.34 1.94
CA LEU A 88 -0.83 -9.57 1.43
C LEU A 88 -1.24 -8.50 0.42
N MET A 89 -1.06 -7.23 0.76
CA MET A 89 -1.43 -6.11 -0.12
C MET A 89 -0.66 -6.15 -1.46
N GLN A 90 0.64 -6.43 -1.41
CA GLN A 90 1.47 -6.58 -2.61
C GLN A 90 0.95 -7.71 -3.50
N THR A 91 0.61 -8.86 -2.90
CA THR A 91 0.04 -10.00 -3.63
C THR A 91 -1.29 -9.63 -4.30
N MET A 92 -2.15 -8.90 -3.60
CA MET A 92 -3.42 -8.40 -4.14
C MET A 92 -3.20 -7.43 -5.31
N LEU A 93 -2.35 -6.43 -5.15
CA LEU A 93 -2.07 -5.45 -6.21
C LEU A 93 -1.47 -6.10 -7.46
N TYR A 94 -0.59 -7.09 -7.28
CA TYR A 94 0.02 -7.81 -8.39
C TYR A 94 -1.00 -8.66 -9.16
N LYS A 95 -1.98 -9.25 -8.47
CA LYS A 95 -2.95 -10.17 -9.08
C LYS A 95 -4.22 -9.49 -9.59
N PHE A 96 -4.65 -8.41 -8.95
CA PHE A 96 -5.88 -7.72 -9.28
C PHE A 96 -5.59 -6.38 -9.98
N GLY A 97 -5.56 -6.38 -11.32
CA GLY A 97 -5.22 -5.19 -12.12
C GLY A 97 -6.15 -3.96 -11.92
N ASN A 98 -7.38 -4.19 -11.47
CA ASN A 98 -8.38 -3.15 -11.20
C ASN A 98 -8.39 -2.67 -9.73
N MET A 99 -7.60 -3.28 -8.84
CA MET A 99 -7.60 -2.89 -7.43
C MET A 99 -6.72 -1.70 -7.11
N PHE A 100 -5.81 -1.32 -8.01
CA PHE A 100 -4.90 -0.22 -7.75
C PHE A 100 -5.64 1.09 -7.44
N GLY A 101 -6.75 1.39 -8.13
CA GLY A 101 -7.55 2.58 -7.83
C GLY A 101 -8.19 2.55 -6.44
N MET A 102 -8.78 1.41 -6.07
CA MET A 102 -9.35 1.20 -4.75
C MET A 102 -8.26 1.26 -3.66
N TYR A 103 -7.07 0.73 -3.90
CA TYR A 103 -5.93 0.87 -2.99
C TYR A 103 -5.51 2.32 -2.82
N VAL A 104 -5.37 3.08 -3.92
CA VAL A 104 -5.02 4.50 -3.85
C VAL A 104 -6.05 5.26 -3.02
N GLU A 105 -7.35 5.01 -3.28
CA GLU A 105 -8.44 5.71 -2.62
C GLU A 105 -8.63 5.33 -1.14
N ARG A 106 -8.55 4.04 -0.81
CA ARG A 106 -8.96 3.50 0.50
C ARG A 106 -7.81 3.16 1.44
N VAL A 107 -6.58 3.11 0.94
CA VAL A 107 -5.41 2.74 1.73
C VAL A 107 -4.34 3.81 1.59
N LEU A 108 -3.83 4.06 0.36
CA LEU A 108 -2.71 4.98 0.18
C LEU A 108 -3.04 6.40 0.66
N VAL A 109 -4.14 6.99 0.20
CA VAL A 109 -4.54 8.36 0.58
C VAL A 109 -4.75 8.53 2.09
N PRO A 110 -5.56 7.70 2.78
CA PRO A 110 -5.78 7.85 4.22
C PRO A 110 -4.53 7.51 5.04
N ASP A 111 -3.76 6.49 4.66
CA ASP A 111 -2.64 6.01 5.47
C ASP A 111 -1.33 6.78 5.19
N LEU A 112 -1.29 7.66 4.18
CA LEU A 112 -0.08 8.43 3.85
C LEU A 112 0.42 9.25 5.03
N GLN A 113 -0.50 9.85 5.81
CA GLN A 113 -0.15 10.64 7.00
C GLN A 113 0.44 9.82 8.14
N ARG A 114 0.16 8.51 8.18
CA ARG A 114 0.67 7.58 9.20
C ARG A 114 2.11 7.14 8.91
N VAL A 115 2.65 7.47 7.74
CA VAL A 115 4.04 7.17 7.38
C VAL A 115 4.97 8.01 8.27
N GLY A 116 5.59 7.34 9.23
CA GLY A 116 6.62 7.89 10.10
C GLY A 116 8.03 7.55 9.60
N GLY A 117 9.02 8.36 10.00
CA GLY A 117 10.42 8.19 9.62
C GLY A 117 10.83 9.03 8.41
N ALA A 118 12.03 9.60 8.46
CA ALA A 118 12.50 10.51 7.42
C ALA A 118 12.76 9.80 6.08
N LEU A 119 13.21 8.54 6.11
CA LEU A 119 13.46 7.78 4.88
C LEU A 119 12.15 7.33 4.25
N GLU A 120 11.23 6.80 5.04
CA GLU A 120 9.94 6.26 4.64
C GLU A 120 9.04 7.36 4.09
N ARG A 121 9.01 8.53 4.74
CA ARG A 121 8.27 9.70 4.23
C ARG A 121 8.83 10.17 2.90
N ARG A 122 10.16 10.23 2.75
CA ARG A 122 10.78 10.56 1.45
C ARG A 122 10.45 9.53 0.38
N ALA A 123 10.46 8.24 0.73
CA ALA A 123 10.09 7.15 -0.19
C ALA A 123 8.63 7.27 -0.65
N ALA A 124 7.71 7.47 0.30
CA ALA A 124 6.29 7.62 0.03
C ALA A 124 6.01 8.87 -0.82
N ALA A 125 6.67 9.99 -0.51
CA ALA A 125 6.58 11.21 -1.30
C ALA A 125 7.08 10.99 -2.74
N ALA A 126 8.28 10.44 -2.90
CA ALA A 126 8.85 10.12 -4.22
C ALA A 126 7.93 9.21 -5.04
N GLY A 127 7.36 8.18 -4.41
CA GLY A 127 6.38 7.29 -5.03
C GLY A 127 5.11 8.00 -5.48
N CYS A 128 4.53 8.85 -4.62
CA CYS A 128 3.32 9.62 -4.92
C CYS A 128 3.57 10.63 -6.05
N VAL A 129 4.70 11.36 -6.02
CA VAL A 129 5.09 12.28 -7.11
C VAL A 129 5.21 11.53 -8.44
N ARG A 130 5.86 10.35 -8.44
CA ARG A 130 5.98 9.53 -9.65
C ARG A 130 4.61 9.05 -10.14
N LEU A 131 3.71 8.64 -9.25
CA LEU A 131 2.34 8.28 -9.60
C LEU A 131 1.57 9.46 -10.22
N LEU A 132 1.67 10.64 -9.62
CA LEU A 132 0.98 11.84 -10.10
C LEU A 132 1.53 12.36 -11.43
N ALA A 133 2.85 12.31 -11.63
CA ALA A 133 3.51 12.91 -12.78
C ALA A 133 3.78 11.93 -13.93
N HIS A 134 3.98 10.64 -13.69
CA HIS A 134 4.45 9.69 -14.70
C HIS A 134 3.46 8.55 -15.00
N CYS A 135 2.42 8.34 -14.18
CA CYS A 135 1.46 7.27 -14.42
C CYS A 135 0.38 7.70 -15.43
N PRO A 136 0.32 7.11 -16.64
CA PRO A 136 -0.67 7.51 -17.66
C PRO A 136 -2.10 7.24 -17.21
N ARG A 137 -2.34 6.18 -16.41
CA ARG A 137 -3.66 5.89 -15.84
C ARG A 137 -4.14 6.97 -14.87
N MET A 138 -3.22 7.63 -14.18
CA MET A 138 -3.52 8.76 -13.30
C MET A 138 -3.70 10.07 -14.09
N LEU A 139 -3.09 10.20 -15.27
CA LEU A 139 -3.18 11.39 -16.13
C LEU A 139 -4.38 11.40 -17.07
N SER A 140 -4.81 10.26 -17.58
CA SER A 140 -5.89 10.20 -18.59
C SER A 140 -6.76 8.94 -18.48
N GLY A 141 -6.58 8.14 -17.43
CA GLY A 141 -7.31 6.90 -17.23
C GLY A 141 -8.39 6.98 -16.15
N ASP A 142 -8.79 5.78 -15.70
CA ASP A 142 -9.77 5.51 -14.64
C ASP A 142 -9.40 6.13 -13.28
N LEU A 143 -8.13 6.46 -13.08
CA LEU A 143 -7.61 7.03 -11.83
C LEU A 143 -7.53 8.55 -11.84
N ALA A 144 -7.80 9.22 -12.96
CA ALA A 144 -7.81 10.67 -13.08
C ALA A 144 -8.56 11.42 -11.95
N PRO A 145 -9.76 10.99 -11.50
CA PRO A 145 -10.48 11.68 -10.42
C PRO A 145 -9.78 11.59 -9.04
N LEU A 146 -8.88 10.62 -8.85
CA LEU A 146 -8.13 10.46 -7.61
C LEU A 146 -6.90 11.37 -7.54
N TRP A 147 -6.48 11.96 -8.67
CA TRP A 147 -5.28 12.79 -8.75
C TRP A 147 -5.29 13.97 -7.76
N PRO A 148 -6.36 14.78 -7.63
CA PRO A 148 -6.39 15.88 -6.66
C PRO A 148 -6.37 15.39 -5.22
N ARG A 149 -7.01 14.26 -4.92
CA ARG A 149 -7.03 13.67 -3.57
C ARG A 149 -5.65 13.19 -3.15
N LEU A 150 -4.92 12.53 -4.06
CA LEU A 150 -3.56 12.08 -3.81
C LEU A 150 -2.59 13.25 -3.66
N LEU A 151 -2.72 14.32 -4.46
CA LEU A 151 -1.88 15.51 -4.31
C LEU A 151 -2.14 16.22 -2.97
N GLN A 152 -3.39 16.32 -2.52
CA GLN A 152 -3.72 16.91 -1.22
C GLN A 152 -3.11 16.10 -0.07
N ALA A 153 -3.22 14.77 -0.11
CA ALA A 153 -2.59 13.89 0.87
C ALA A 153 -1.07 14.04 0.89
N LEU A 154 -0.45 14.21 -0.29
CA LEU A 154 0.98 14.45 -0.42
C LEU A 154 1.42 15.81 0.15
N ILE A 155 0.65 16.88 -0.09
CA ILE A 155 0.92 18.20 0.49
C ILE A 155 0.74 18.13 2.02
N SER A 156 -0.31 17.47 2.49
CA SER A 156 -0.47 17.19 3.93
C SER A 156 0.73 16.42 4.49
N LEU A 157 1.38 15.53 3.72
CA LEU A 157 2.57 14.79 4.17
C LEU A 157 3.78 15.72 4.36
N PHE A 158 3.81 16.86 3.68
CA PHE A 158 4.89 17.83 3.83
C PHE A 158 4.62 18.81 4.97
N GLU A 159 3.37 19.24 5.12
CA GLU A 159 2.99 20.32 6.05
C GLU A 159 2.59 19.82 7.45
N LEU A 160 2.05 18.59 7.56
CA LEU A 160 1.51 18.07 8.82
C LEU A 160 2.45 17.03 9.45
N PRO A 161 2.48 16.98 10.80
CA PRO A 161 3.19 15.93 11.52
C PRO A 161 2.60 14.55 11.22
N THR A 162 3.37 13.50 11.48
CA THR A 162 2.88 12.12 11.37
C THR A 162 1.67 11.91 12.27
N ASP A 163 0.63 11.27 11.73
CA ASP A 163 -0.50 10.83 12.53
C ASP A 163 -0.14 9.57 13.33
N GLU A 164 -0.01 9.72 14.65
CA GLU A 164 0.29 8.64 15.60
C GLU A 164 -0.97 8.03 16.24
N SER A 165 -2.17 8.38 15.77
CA SER A 165 -3.41 7.82 16.32
C SER A 165 -3.45 6.30 16.20
N THR A 166 -3.72 5.62 17.31
CA THR A 166 -3.95 4.17 17.39
C THR A 166 -5.45 3.87 17.31
N LEU A 167 -5.81 2.70 16.78
CA LEU A 167 -7.22 2.29 16.71
C LEU A 167 -7.65 1.71 18.07
N PRO A 168 -8.92 1.89 18.49
CA PRO A 168 -9.37 1.49 19.82
C PRO A 168 -9.35 -0.03 20.10
N ASP A 169 -9.27 -0.88 19.06
CA ASP A 169 -9.16 -2.34 19.18
C ASP A 169 -7.68 -2.83 19.23
N ASP A 170 -6.72 -1.93 19.48
CA ASP A 170 -5.28 -2.23 19.58
C ASP A 170 -4.88 -3.06 20.83
N HIS A 171 -5.82 -3.74 21.49
CA HIS A 171 -5.54 -4.76 22.50
C HIS A 171 -5.19 -6.11 21.86
N PHE A 172 -4.10 -6.15 21.08
CA PHE A 172 -3.27 -7.33 21.17
C PHE A 172 -2.65 -7.30 22.57
N ILE A 173 -3.13 -8.15 23.46
CA ILE A 173 -2.38 -8.50 24.65
C ILE A 173 -1.10 -9.12 24.12
N GLU A 174 -0.01 -8.35 24.16
CA GLU A 174 1.34 -8.91 24.15
C GLU A 174 1.39 -9.81 25.39
N VAL A 175 1.03 -11.09 25.20
CA VAL A 175 1.35 -12.11 26.17
C VAL A 175 2.86 -12.17 26.11
N ASP A 176 3.49 -11.47 27.05
CA ASP A 176 4.92 -11.48 27.30
C ASP A 176 5.37 -12.93 27.16
N ASP A 177 6.20 -13.19 26.14
CA ASP A 177 6.62 -14.53 25.79
C ASP A 177 7.17 -15.16 27.07
N THR A 178 6.58 -16.30 27.44
CA THR A 178 7.07 -17.13 28.54
C THR A 178 8.59 -17.27 28.37
N PRO A 179 9.42 -17.01 29.41
CA PRO A 179 10.88 -16.95 29.26
C PRO A 179 11.43 -18.30 28.80
N GLY A 180 11.53 -18.46 27.50
CA GLY A 180 11.73 -19.75 26.84
C GLY A 180 12.25 -19.53 25.43
N TYR A 181 13.58 -19.46 25.33
CA TYR A 181 14.36 -19.56 24.11
C TYR A 181 13.92 -18.64 22.94
N GLN A 182 14.36 -17.38 22.95
CA GLN A 182 14.31 -16.54 21.76
C GLN A 182 15.39 -16.96 20.76
N ALA A 183 14.98 -17.41 19.57
CA ALA A 183 15.91 -17.63 18.46
C ALA A 183 16.44 -16.28 17.96
N GLN A 184 17.69 -15.95 18.28
CA GLN A 184 18.32 -14.73 17.81
C GLN A 184 18.61 -14.84 16.31
N TYR A 185 18.00 -13.95 15.53
CA TYR A 185 18.33 -13.79 14.12
C TYR A 185 19.72 -13.15 13.99
N ALA A 186 20.72 -13.95 13.62
CA ALA A 186 22.06 -13.45 13.32
C ALA A 186 22.07 -12.81 11.93
N GLN A 187 21.93 -11.48 11.87
CA GLN A 187 22.04 -10.75 10.61
C GLN A 187 23.51 -10.77 10.14
N LEU A 188 23.78 -11.40 9.00
CA LEU A 188 25.13 -11.48 8.41
C LEU A 188 25.59 -10.10 7.95
N VAL A 189 26.50 -9.48 8.71
CA VAL A 189 27.06 -8.13 8.48
C VAL A 189 27.66 -7.98 7.06
N CYS A 190 28.14 -9.07 6.45
CA CYS A 190 28.77 -9.07 5.13
C CYS A 190 27.81 -9.27 3.93
N ALA A 191 26.50 -9.41 4.17
CA ALA A 191 25.48 -9.64 3.12
C ALA A 191 24.47 -8.47 2.98
N LYS A 192 24.84 -7.25 3.37
CA LYS A 192 24.10 -6.07 2.94
C LYS A 192 24.40 -5.85 1.46
N GLY A 193 23.50 -6.34 0.60
CA GLY A 193 23.59 -6.09 -0.83
C GLY A 193 23.74 -4.59 -1.08
N ALA A 194 24.71 -4.22 -1.91
CA ALA A 194 24.95 -2.85 -2.37
C ALA A 194 23.85 -2.40 -3.35
N ALA A 195 22.58 -2.56 -2.98
CA ALA A 195 21.51 -1.84 -3.62
C ALA A 195 21.67 -0.38 -3.18
N GLY A 196 22.32 0.44 -4.03
CA GLY A 196 22.44 1.88 -3.79
C GLY A 196 21.06 2.47 -3.47
N ASP A 197 21.03 3.41 -2.54
CA ASP A 197 19.78 4.01 -2.07
C ASP A 197 18.97 4.52 -3.28
N PRO A 198 17.79 3.93 -3.58
CA PRO A 198 16.97 4.35 -4.72
C PRO A 198 16.44 5.78 -4.58
N LEU A 199 16.61 6.39 -3.40
CA LEU A 199 16.21 7.76 -3.06
C LEU A 199 17.40 8.72 -2.95
N ALA A 200 18.63 8.29 -3.27
CA ALA A 200 19.82 9.13 -3.14
C ALA A 200 19.74 10.46 -3.92
N GLY A 201 18.96 10.52 -4.99
CA GLY A 201 18.72 11.75 -5.77
C GLY A 201 17.57 12.63 -5.28
N ILE A 202 16.86 12.25 -4.21
CA ILE A 202 15.69 12.95 -3.69
C ILE A 202 15.98 13.38 -2.24
N GLU A 203 16.77 14.44 -2.10
CA GLU A 203 17.04 15.09 -0.81
C GLU A 203 15.82 15.90 -0.34
N ASP A 204 15.23 16.66 -1.26
CA ASP A 204 14.08 17.52 -1.01
C ASP A 204 12.84 17.04 -1.79
N PRO A 205 11.87 16.39 -1.12
CA PRO A 205 10.64 15.91 -1.74
C PRO A 205 9.77 17.02 -2.34
N VAL A 206 9.81 18.24 -1.78
CA VAL A 206 9.01 19.37 -2.24
C VAL A 206 9.59 19.90 -3.54
N ALA A 207 10.92 20.05 -3.61
CA ALA A 207 11.62 20.38 -4.85
C ALA A 207 11.35 19.34 -5.96
N PHE A 208 11.36 18.06 -5.59
CA PHE A 208 11.07 16.96 -6.50
C PHE A 208 9.64 17.02 -7.03
N LEU A 209 8.65 17.32 -6.18
CA LEU A 209 7.26 17.54 -6.60
C LEU A 209 7.15 18.73 -7.56
N ALA A 210 7.69 19.89 -7.19
CA ALA A 210 7.60 21.12 -8.00
C ALA A 210 8.20 20.91 -9.40
N THR A 211 9.42 20.35 -9.46
CA THR A 211 10.11 20.07 -10.73
C THR A 211 9.35 19.04 -11.57
N SER A 212 8.80 18.00 -10.95
CA SER A 212 8.01 16.97 -11.65
C SER A 212 6.70 17.51 -12.21
N LEU A 213 6.03 18.42 -11.51
CA LEU A 213 4.84 19.10 -12.01
C LEU A 213 5.16 20.06 -13.16
N GLY A 214 6.28 20.79 -13.08
CA GLY A 214 6.77 21.62 -14.19
C GLY A 214 7.06 20.80 -15.45
N SER A 215 7.73 19.65 -15.30
CA SER A 215 7.95 18.71 -16.41
C SER A 215 6.65 18.10 -16.94
N LEU A 216 5.65 17.87 -16.08
CA LEU A 216 4.35 17.39 -16.52
C LEU A 216 3.60 18.48 -17.30
N ALA A 217 3.69 19.74 -16.88
CA ALA A 217 3.06 20.88 -17.55
C ALA A 217 3.55 21.06 -18.98
N SER A 218 4.87 20.91 -19.20
CA SER A 218 5.46 20.99 -20.54
C SER A 218 5.11 19.78 -21.40
N ARG A 219 4.97 18.58 -20.81
CA ARG A 219 4.62 17.35 -21.54
C ARG A 219 3.14 17.24 -21.89
N ALA A 220 2.25 17.77 -21.06
CA ALA A 220 0.80 17.64 -21.21
C ALA A 220 0.09 18.97 -20.87
N PRO A 221 0.21 19.99 -21.75
CA PRO A 221 -0.44 21.28 -21.53
C PRO A 221 -1.96 21.10 -21.46
N GLY A 222 -2.59 21.64 -20.40
CA GLY A 222 -4.05 21.63 -20.20
C GLY A 222 -4.59 20.59 -19.21
N VAL A 223 -3.82 19.56 -18.85
CA VAL A 223 -4.27 18.55 -17.85
C VAL A 223 -4.18 19.09 -16.42
N LEU A 224 -3.11 19.82 -16.12
CA LEU A 224 -2.84 20.33 -14.77
C LEU A 224 -3.82 21.42 -14.32
N PRO A 225 -4.16 22.46 -15.11
CA PRO A 225 -4.99 23.57 -14.63
C PRO A 225 -6.33 23.13 -14.03
N GLN A 226 -7.05 22.22 -14.69
CA GLN A 226 -8.33 21.71 -14.18
C GLN A 226 -8.18 20.92 -12.88
N ARG A 227 -7.08 20.17 -12.75
CA ARG A 227 -6.81 19.34 -11.57
C ARG A 227 -6.36 20.17 -10.38
N LEU A 228 -5.57 21.20 -10.63
CA LEU A 228 -5.13 22.15 -9.61
C LEU A 228 -6.31 22.98 -9.11
N ALA A 229 -7.23 23.36 -10.00
CA ALA A 229 -8.47 24.06 -9.61
C ALA A 229 -9.39 23.21 -8.72
N ALA A 230 -9.31 21.88 -8.81
CA ALA A 230 -10.09 20.94 -7.99
C ALA A 230 -9.49 20.68 -6.59
N LEU A 231 -8.38 21.33 -6.24
CA LEU A 231 -7.77 21.24 -4.91
C LEU A 231 -8.45 22.20 -3.93
N ASP A 232 -8.49 21.83 -2.66
CA ASP A 232 -8.95 22.70 -1.59
C ASP A 232 -8.02 23.92 -1.43
N GLU A 233 -8.59 25.03 -0.97
CA GLU A 233 -7.89 26.32 -0.82
C GLU A 233 -6.54 26.25 -0.06
N PRO A 234 -6.43 25.59 1.12
CA PRO A 234 -5.15 25.55 1.84
C PRO A 234 -4.05 24.80 1.05
N HIS A 235 -4.41 23.70 0.39
CA HIS A 235 -3.47 22.93 -0.43
C HIS A 235 -3.06 23.69 -1.70
N ARG A 236 -3.98 24.47 -2.31
CA ARG A 236 -3.64 25.36 -3.44
C ARG A 236 -2.62 26.41 -3.03
N GLN A 237 -2.78 27.03 -1.86
CA GLN A 237 -1.86 28.05 -1.37
C GLN A 237 -0.47 27.48 -1.07
N ALA A 238 -0.40 26.33 -0.39
CA ALA A 238 0.86 25.63 -0.13
C ALA A 238 1.58 25.27 -1.45
N LEU A 239 0.85 24.73 -2.42
CA LEU A 239 1.42 24.41 -3.73
C LEU A 239 1.93 25.64 -4.47
N GLN A 240 1.19 26.75 -4.48
CA GLN A 240 1.65 28.00 -5.08
C GLN A 240 2.94 28.51 -4.43
N HIS A 241 3.04 28.41 -3.11
CA HIS A 241 4.26 28.76 -2.39
C HIS A 241 5.44 27.91 -2.87
N TYR A 242 5.27 26.58 -2.97
CA TYR A 242 6.34 25.69 -3.47
C TYR A 242 6.77 26.05 -4.89
N LEU A 243 5.83 26.25 -5.80
CA LEU A 243 6.13 26.58 -7.20
C LEU A 243 6.90 27.89 -7.32
N ASN A 244 6.55 28.90 -6.51
CA ASN A 244 7.27 30.17 -6.44
C ASN A 244 8.69 29.98 -5.89
N THR A 245 8.84 29.22 -4.80
CA THR A 245 10.15 28.97 -4.17
C THR A 245 11.14 28.31 -5.12
N TYR A 246 10.69 27.35 -5.94
CA TYR A 246 11.55 26.67 -6.92
C TYR A 246 11.48 27.29 -8.33
N SER A 247 10.83 28.46 -8.49
CA SER A 247 10.70 29.17 -9.77
C SER A 247 10.14 28.32 -10.92
N VAL A 248 9.18 27.43 -10.62
CA VAL A 248 8.52 26.57 -11.61
C VAL A 248 7.21 27.19 -12.06
N GLN A 249 7.06 27.45 -13.35
CA GLN A 249 5.81 27.95 -13.93
C GLN A 249 4.99 26.79 -14.52
N ILE A 250 3.76 26.65 -14.03
CA ILE A 250 2.75 25.73 -14.57
C ILE A 250 1.73 26.61 -15.31
N CYS A 251 1.76 26.58 -16.65
CA CYS A 251 0.85 27.35 -17.50
C CYS A 251 -0.61 26.87 -17.40
#